data_AF-A0A819U1N0-F1
#
_entry.id   AF-A0A819U1N0-F1
#
_cell.length_a   1.000
_cell.length_b   1.000
_cell.length_c   1.000
_cell.angle_alpha   90.00
_cell.angle_beta   90.00
_cell.angle_gamma   90.00
#
_symmetry.space_group_name_H-M   'P 1'
#
loop_
_entity.id
_entity.type
_entity.pdbx_description
1 polymer ?
#
loop_
_entity_poly.entity_id
_entity_poly.type
_entity_poly.pdbx_seq_one_letter_code
_entity_poly.pdbx_strand_id
1 'polypeptide(L)'
;MVLKVLHQYLHEYKVAFIATANKSFDAANANRMTYVYRSIPSKDDQKISRYDCLGLQNGQTITENLDKTISCLCQDYRRVLESPVIPKIFHDRDFINILRELRFELRTSLESEEIIIHGIRSKSLLCVLEDNFNKITSDEFEKLTEIFFKAIQEKNLDFELLQKNQQNNADRNIITILQDSMKLDSVRCHLYDRYKLIIDESNDESAIRLLFQMGIIASH
;
A
#
# COMPACT_ATOMS: atom_id res chain seq x y z
N MET A 1 20.56 -6.48 -27.68
CA MET A 1 20.43 -7.51 -28.74
C MET A 1 20.12 -8.92 -28.18
N VAL A 2 19.61 -9.03 -26.95
CA VAL A 2 19.35 -10.33 -26.28
C VAL A 2 18.04 -10.97 -26.77
N LEU A 3 17.04 -10.17 -27.14
CA LEU A 3 15.73 -10.65 -27.63
C LEU A 3 15.77 -11.27 -29.04
N LYS A 4 16.83 -11.05 -29.83
CA LYS A 4 16.97 -11.70 -31.15
C LYS A 4 17.21 -13.20 -31.02
N VAL A 5 17.89 -13.63 -29.96
CA VAL A 5 18.20 -15.04 -29.70
C VAL A 5 16.93 -15.82 -29.35
N LEU A 6 15.98 -15.17 -28.68
CA LEU A 6 14.65 -15.70 -28.34
C LEU A 6 13.86 -16.16 -29.57
N HIS A 7 14.11 -15.57 -30.74
CA HIS A 7 13.44 -15.92 -31.99
C HIS A 7 13.63 -17.39 -32.38
N GLN A 8 14.85 -17.92 -32.29
CA GLN A 8 15.14 -19.31 -32.65
C GLN A 8 14.54 -20.30 -31.66
N TYR A 9 14.65 -20.02 -30.35
CA TYR A 9 14.16 -20.93 -29.31
C TYR A 9 12.64 -21.04 -29.26
N LEU A 10 11.91 -19.95 -29.55
CA LEU A 10 10.45 -19.97 -29.61
C LEU A 10 9.91 -20.67 -30.86
N HIS A 11 10.64 -20.59 -31.98
CA HIS A 11 10.21 -21.21 -33.24
C HIS A 11 10.28 -22.74 -33.19
N GLU A 12 11.22 -23.30 -32.43
CA GLU A 12 11.38 -24.74 -32.30
C GLU A 12 10.45 -25.37 -31.25
N TYR A 13 9.66 -24.55 -30.52
CA TYR A 13 8.72 -24.97 -29.46
C TYR A 13 9.30 -25.93 -28.40
N LYS A 14 10.62 -25.91 -28.20
CA LYS A 14 11.33 -26.85 -27.32
C LYS A 14 11.09 -26.59 -25.84
N VAL A 15 10.67 -25.38 -25.49
CA VAL A 15 10.49 -24.93 -24.10
C VAL A 15 9.27 -24.01 -23.99
N ALA A 16 8.56 -24.09 -22.87
CA ALA A 16 7.57 -23.09 -22.50
C ALA A 16 8.29 -21.79 -22.09
N PHE A 17 7.86 -20.66 -22.64
CA PHE A 17 8.44 -19.34 -22.36
C PHE A 17 7.36 -18.36 -21.93
N ILE A 18 7.57 -17.73 -20.78
CA ILE A 18 6.73 -16.66 -20.26
C ILE A 18 7.63 -15.49 -19.95
N ALA A 19 7.35 -14.34 -20.56
CA ALA A 19 8.03 -13.08 -20.26
C ALA A 19 7.08 -12.10 -19.59
N THR A 20 7.57 -11.45 -18.54
CA THR A 20 6.88 -10.34 -17.88
C THR A 20 7.72 -9.08 -18.04
N ALA A 21 7.08 -7.98 -18.42
CA ALA A 21 7.73 -6.69 -18.59
C ALA A 21 6.78 -5.56 -18.21
N ASN A 22 7.32 -4.52 -17.59
CA ASN A 22 6.56 -3.30 -17.24
C ASN A 22 6.47 -2.32 -18.43
N LYS A 23 7.26 -2.54 -19.48
CA LYS A 23 7.22 -1.78 -20.73
C LYS A 23 6.73 -2.68 -21.86
N SER A 24 6.08 -2.07 -22.84
CA SER A 24 5.60 -2.80 -24.01
C SER A 24 6.77 -3.41 -24.80
N PHE A 25 6.53 -4.62 -25.32
CA PHE A 25 7.39 -5.21 -26.32
C PHE A 25 7.15 -4.52 -27.67
N ASP A 26 8.18 -4.51 -28.50
CA ASP A 26 8.08 -4.14 -29.91
C ASP A 26 7.24 -5.19 -30.68
N ALA A 27 6.52 -4.71 -31.70
CA ALA A 27 5.60 -5.54 -32.49
C ALA A 27 6.26 -6.80 -33.08
N ALA A 28 7.55 -6.71 -33.44
CA ALA A 28 8.30 -7.83 -34.03
C ALA A 28 8.47 -9.03 -33.08
N ASN A 29 8.64 -8.76 -31.77
CA ASN A 29 8.72 -9.80 -30.75
C ASN A 29 7.31 -10.23 -30.29
N ALA A 30 6.38 -9.27 -30.19
CA ALA A 30 4.99 -9.54 -29.77
C ALA A 30 4.24 -10.50 -30.71
N ASN A 31 4.51 -10.47 -32.02
CA ASN A 31 3.81 -11.32 -33.02
C ASN A 31 3.99 -12.85 -32.80
N ARG A 32 4.95 -13.29 -31.98
CA ARG A 32 5.25 -14.71 -31.73
C ARG A 32 4.86 -15.17 -30.33
N MET A 33 4.23 -14.28 -29.55
CA MET A 33 3.78 -14.55 -28.20
C MET A 33 2.32 -14.17 -28.07
N THR A 34 1.57 -14.88 -27.23
CA THR A 34 0.30 -14.36 -26.75
C THR A 34 0.60 -13.19 -25.82
N TYR A 35 0.34 -11.97 -26.28
CA TYR A 35 0.63 -10.76 -25.54
C TYR A 35 -0.61 -10.31 -24.74
N VAL A 36 -0.52 -10.38 -23.41
CA VAL A 36 -1.53 -9.84 -22.51
C VAL A 36 -1.04 -8.49 -22.02
N TYR A 37 -1.71 -7.42 -22.45
CA TYR A 37 -1.46 -6.07 -21.97
C TYR A 37 -2.53 -5.67 -20.95
N ARG A 38 -2.08 -5.19 -19.78
CA ARG A 38 -2.96 -4.54 -18.82
C ARG A 38 -2.49 -3.11 -18.61
N SER A 39 -3.38 -2.17 -18.90
CA SER A 39 -3.23 -0.77 -18.51
C SER A 39 -3.53 -0.59 -17.01
N ILE A 40 -3.43 0.65 -16.55
CA ILE A 40 -3.88 1.06 -15.21
C ILE A 40 -5.33 0.57 -15.02
N PRO A 41 -5.65 -0.06 -13.87
CA PRO A 41 -6.96 -0.65 -13.63
C PRO A 41 -8.07 0.41 -13.65
N SER A 42 -9.23 0.04 -14.20
CA SER A 42 -10.39 0.92 -14.28
C SER A 42 -10.97 1.21 -12.89
N LYS A 43 -11.93 2.15 -12.79
CA LYS A 43 -12.53 2.48 -11.49
C LYS A 43 -13.21 1.29 -10.82
N ASP A 44 -13.81 0.44 -11.63
CA ASP A 44 -14.59 -0.72 -11.18
C ASP A 44 -13.67 -1.90 -10.85
N ASP A 45 -12.64 -2.15 -11.66
CA ASP A 45 -11.61 -3.17 -11.36
C ASP A 45 -10.91 -2.88 -10.03
N GLN A 46 -10.59 -1.59 -9.81
CA GLN A 46 -10.01 -1.19 -8.55
C GLN A 46 -11.02 -1.41 -7.42
N LYS A 47 -12.32 -1.14 -7.58
CA LYS A 47 -13.32 -1.38 -6.53
C LYS A 47 -13.34 -2.85 -6.09
N ILE A 48 -13.38 -3.80 -7.03
CA ILE A 48 -13.40 -5.23 -6.74
C ILE A 48 -12.12 -5.66 -6.01
N SER A 49 -10.95 -5.27 -6.53
CA SER A 49 -9.66 -5.65 -5.94
C SER A 49 -9.48 -5.19 -4.49
N ARG A 50 -10.23 -4.17 -4.04
CA ARG A 50 -10.04 -3.54 -2.73
C ARG A 50 -10.75 -4.29 -1.60
N TYR A 51 -11.95 -4.81 -1.84
CA TYR A 51 -12.63 -5.65 -0.85
C TYR A 51 -11.82 -6.92 -0.58
N ASP A 52 -11.27 -7.50 -1.65
CA ASP A 52 -10.35 -8.65 -1.55
C ASP A 52 -9.08 -8.29 -0.74
N CYS A 53 -8.51 -7.11 -0.96
CA CYS A 53 -7.34 -6.66 -0.18
C CYS A 53 -7.64 -6.45 1.30
N LEU A 54 -8.87 -6.01 1.62
CA LEU A 54 -9.36 -5.92 2.99
C LEU A 54 -9.79 -7.28 3.55
N GLY A 55 -9.71 -8.36 2.76
CA GLY A 55 -10.10 -9.71 3.17
C GLY A 55 -11.60 -9.86 3.42
N LEU A 56 -12.41 -9.00 2.81
CA LEU A 56 -13.86 -9.00 2.96
C LEU A 56 -14.43 -10.12 2.08
N GLN A 57 -15.03 -11.13 2.70
CA GLN A 57 -15.56 -12.31 2.00
C GLN A 57 -17.07 -12.22 1.78
N ASN A 58 -17.56 -12.93 0.77
CA ASN A 58 -19.00 -13.10 0.54
C ASN A 58 -19.65 -13.74 1.77
N GLY A 59 -20.61 -13.04 2.39
CA GLY A 59 -21.30 -13.45 3.62
C GLY A 59 -21.02 -12.58 4.84
N GLN A 60 -20.09 -11.62 4.76
CA GLN A 60 -19.91 -10.61 5.79
C GLN A 60 -20.80 -9.39 5.52
N THR A 61 -21.48 -8.91 6.56
CA THR A 61 -22.31 -7.71 6.48
C THR A 61 -21.43 -6.48 6.66
N ILE A 62 -21.17 -5.79 5.55
CA ILE A 62 -20.41 -4.54 5.51
C ILE A 62 -21.34 -3.39 5.86
N THR A 63 -20.97 -2.59 6.86
CA THR A 63 -21.73 -1.38 7.20
C THR A 63 -21.64 -0.36 6.07
N GLU A 64 -22.72 0.41 5.83
CA GLU A 64 -22.69 1.49 4.82
C GLU A 64 -21.54 2.49 5.05
N ASN A 65 -21.15 2.69 6.31
CA ASN A 65 -20.05 3.56 6.68
C ASN A 65 -18.70 3.03 6.19
N LEU A 66 -18.45 1.72 6.29
CA LEU A 66 -17.22 1.12 5.75
C LEU A 66 -17.20 1.19 4.21
N ASP A 67 -18.33 0.92 3.54
CA ASP A 67 -18.41 1.01 2.08
C ASP A 67 -18.11 2.43 1.56
N LYS A 68 -18.67 3.44 2.24
CA LYS A 68 -18.38 4.86 2.00
C LYS A 68 -16.91 5.18 2.27
N THR A 69 -16.34 4.68 3.36
CA THR A 69 -14.92 4.90 3.71
C THR A 69 -14.00 4.34 2.64
N ILE A 70 -14.20 3.09 2.22
CA ILE A 70 -13.41 2.44 1.16
C ILE A 70 -13.50 3.29 -0.10
N SER A 71 -14.71 3.66 -0.52
CA SER A 71 -14.93 4.49 -1.70
C SER A 71 -14.21 5.84 -1.64
N CYS A 72 -14.12 6.48 -0.46
CA CYS A 72 -13.36 7.71 -0.26
C CYS A 72 -11.86 7.49 -0.42
N LEU A 73 -11.28 6.50 0.27
CA LEU A 73 -9.86 6.16 0.16
C LEU A 73 -9.41 5.95 -1.29
N CYS A 74 -10.29 5.37 -2.11
CA CYS A 74 -10.06 5.18 -3.53
C CYS A 74 -9.96 6.48 -4.33
N GLN A 75 -10.86 7.42 -4.03
CA GLN A 75 -10.90 8.72 -4.67
C GLN A 75 -9.71 9.56 -4.22
N ASP A 76 -9.36 9.49 -2.95
CA ASP A 76 -8.25 10.21 -2.35
C ASP A 76 -6.92 9.76 -2.90
N TYR A 77 -6.73 8.45 -3.07
CA TYR A 77 -5.53 7.95 -3.73
C TYR A 77 -5.38 8.45 -5.17
N ARG A 78 -6.48 8.66 -5.92
CA ARG A 78 -6.39 9.31 -7.23
C ARG A 78 -6.02 10.78 -7.14
N ARG A 79 -6.58 11.49 -6.16
CA ARG A 79 -6.20 12.89 -5.88
C ARG A 79 -4.71 13.00 -5.52
N VAL A 80 -4.17 12.01 -4.81
CA VAL A 80 -2.73 11.92 -4.53
C VAL A 80 -1.93 11.77 -5.83
N LEU A 81 -2.33 10.88 -6.74
CA LEU A 81 -1.67 10.68 -8.03
C LEU A 81 -1.75 11.90 -8.97
N GLU A 82 -2.81 12.70 -8.85
CA GLU A 82 -3.05 13.92 -9.63
C GLU A 82 -2.42 15.17 -8.99
N SER A 83 -1.99 15.09 -7.73
CA SER A 83 -1.45 16.23 -6.98
C SER A 83 -0.16 16.75 -7.60
N PRO A 84 -0.02 18.07 -7.81
CA PRO A 84 1.24 18.66 -8.28
C PRO A 84 2.32 18.72 -7.20
N VAL A 85 1.92 18.56 -5.92
CA VAL A 85 2.84 18.67 -4.78
C VAL A 85 3.42 17.30 -4.40
N ILE A 86 2.64 16.23 -4.53
CA ILE A 86 3.10 14.90 -4.11
C ILE A 86 3.93 14.29 -5.25
N PRO A 87 5.13 13.78 -4.97
CA PRO A 87 5.96 13.19 -6.00
C PRO A 87 5.31 11.95 -6.62
N LYS A 88 5.49 11.78 -7.93
CA LYS A 88 4.97 10.65 -8.73
C LYS A 88 5.78 9.36 -8.55
N ILE A 89 6.16 9.06 -7.31
CA ILE A 89 6.90 7.87 -6.92
C ILE A 89 5.97 6.75 -6.44
N PHE A 90 4.74 7.09 -6.08
CA PHE A 90 3.77 6.13 -5.55
C PHE A 90 3.00 5.41 -6.65
N HIS A 91 2.73 4.14 -6.42
CA HIS A 91 2.08 3.23 -7.35
C HIS A 91 0.96 2.44 -6.69
N ASP A 92 0.11 1.80 -7.49
CA ASP A 92 -1.04 1.03 -7.00
C ASP A 92 -0.67 -0.03 -5.95
N ARG A 93 0.58 -0.51 -5.97
CA ARG A 93 1.12 -1.40 -4.94
C ARG A 93 1.10 -0.77 -3.55
N ASP A 94 1.47 0.50 -3.42
CA ASP A 94 1.51 1.20 -2.14
C ASP A 94 0.10 1.33 -1.57
N PHE A 95 -0.87 1.66 -2.44
CA PHE A 95 -2.29 1.69 -2.07
C PHE A 95 -2.85 0.31 -1.69
N ILE A 96 -2.51 -0.75 -2.44
CA ILE A 96 -2.91 -2.13 -2.10
C ILE A 96 -2.36 -2.53 -0.73
N ASN A 97 -1.11 -2.16 -0.42
CA ASN A 97 -0.50 -2.47 0.86
C ASN A 97 -1.19 -1.72 2.01
N ILE A 98 -1.59 -0.47 1.80
CA ILE A 98 -2.39 0.27 2.79
C ILE A 98 -3.67 -0.51 3.13
N LEU A 99 -4.40 -0.99 2.13
CA LEU A 99 -5.62 -1.76 2.36
C LEU A 99 -5.35 -3.09 3.08
N ARG A 100 -4.24 -3.77 2.75
CA ARG A 100 -3.85 -5.02 3.40
C ARG A 100 -3.45 -4.82 4.85
N GLU A 101 -2.77 -3.73 5.19
CA GLU A 101 -2.46 -3.40 6.58
C GLU A 101 -3.73 -3.02 7.35
N LEU A 102 -4.61 -2.22 6.73
CA LEU A 102 -5.89 -1.82 7.32
C LEU A 102 -6.79 -3.00 7.64
N ARG A 103 -6.71 -4.11 6.88
CA ARG A 103 -7.41 -5.36 7.17
C ARG A 103 -7.21 -5.84 8.62
N PHE A 104 -5.99 -5.74 9.14
CA PHE A 104 -5.67 -6.19 10.50
C PHE A 104 -6.19 -5.24 11.59
N GLU A 105 -6.59 -4.04 11.20
CA GLU A 105 -7.05 -2.98 12.07
C GLU A 105 -8.58 -2.78 11.98
N LEU A 106 -9.27 -3.61 11.18
CA LEU A 106 -10.72 -3.58 11.04
C LEU A 106 -11.42 -3.94 12.35
N ARG A 107 -12.41 -3.13 12.72
CA ARG A 107 -13.27 -3.42 13.88
C ARG A 107 -14.33 -4.44 13.49
N THR A 108 -14.31 -5.61 14.10
CA THR A 108 -15.33 -6.66 13.91
C THR A 108 -16.15 -6.88 15.19
N SER A 109 -17.47 -6.99 15.07
CA SER A 109 -18.32 -7.59 16.12
C SER A 109 -18.92 -8.89 15.61
N LEU A 110 -19.30 -9.77 16.54
CA LEU A 110 -20.10 -10.95 16.25
C LEU A 110 -21.53 -10.64 16.72
N GLU A 111 -22.46 -10.51 15.78
CA GLU A 111 -23.86 -10.23 16.06
C GLU A 111 -24.71 -11.28 15.35
N SER A 112 -25.47 -12.06 16.11
CA SER A 112 -26.44 -13.04 15.56
C SER A 112 -25.83 -14.00 14.53
N GLU A 113 -24.66 -14.59 14.85
CA GLU A 113 -23.88 -15.50 13.97
C GLU A 113 -23.25 -14.84 12.73
N GLU A 114 -23.45 -13.55 12.50
CA GLU A 114 -22.81 -12.77 11.44
C GLU A 114 -21.62 -11.95 11.98
N ILE A 115 -20.56 -11.83 11.17
CA ILE A 115 -19.44 -10.94 11.44
C ILE A 115 -19.76 -9.57 10.84
N ILE A 116 -19.96 -8.56 11.69
CA ILE A 116 -20.21 -7.17 11.27
C ILE A 116 -18.90 -6.38 11.34
N ILE A 117 -18.61 -5.63 10.28
CA ILE A 117 -17.38 -4.84 10.18
C ILE A 117 -17.72 -3.35 10.28
N HIS A 118 -17.34 -2.76 11.42
CA HIS A 118 -17.76 -1.42 11.86
C HIS A 118 -16.98 -0.29 11.20
N GLY A 119 -15.73 -0.53 10.79
CA GLY A 119 -14.94 0.48 10.08
C GLY A 119 -13.46 0.52 10.45
N ILE A 120 -12.81 1.57 9.96
CA ILE A 120 -11.37 1.86 10.12
C ILE A 120 -11.19 2.97 11.16
N ARG A 121 -10.19 2.85 12.05
CA ARG A 121 -9.85 3.91 13.01
C ARG A 121 -8.97 4.97 12.35
N SER A 122 -9.15 6.24 12.73
CA SER A 122 -8.30 7.36 12.28
C SER A 122 -6.82 7.13 12.58
N LYS A 123 -6.51 6.68 13.80
CA LYS A 123 -5.14 6.31 14.19
C LYS A 123 -4.55 5.19 13.34
N SER A 124 -5.34 4.15 13.03
CA SER A 124 -4.89 3.04 12.19
C SER A 124 -4.63 3.51 10.76
N LEU A 125 -5.49 4.37 10.21
CA LEU A 125 -5.24 4.98 8.90
C LEU A 125 -3.95 5.80 8.88
N LEU A 126 -3.73 6.65 9.89
CA LEU A 126 -2.50 7.45 9.99
C LEU A 126 -1.25 6.57 10.04
N CYS A 127 -1.23 5.56 10.92
CA CYS A 127 -0.09 4.65 11.05
C CYS A 127 0.21 3.93 9.72
N VAL A 128 -0.83 3.49 9.02
CA VAL A 128 -0.68 2.80 7.75
C VAL A 128 -0.20 3.76 6.64
N LEU A 129 -0.62 5.04 6.65
CA LEU A 129 -0.09 6.04 5.74
C LEU A 129 1.40 6.31 6.03
N GLU A 130 1.78 6.47 7.29
CA GLU A 130 3.19 6.61 7.72
C GLU A 130 4.03 5.42 7.26
N ASP A 131 3.53 4.19 7.38
CA ASP A 131 4.29 2.99 7.00
C ASP A 131 4.47 2.80 5.48
N ASN A 132 3.53 3.31 4.69
CA ASN A 132 3.47 3.06 3.24
C ASN A 132 3.93 4.25 2.39
N PHE A 133 3.69 5.48 2.82
CA PHE A 133 4.07 6.70 2.10
C PHE A 133 5.34 7.33 2.68
N ASN A 134 6.39 6.51 2.79
CA ASN A 134 7.72 6.93 3.16
C ASN A 134 8.51 7.45 1.94
N LYS A 135 9.50 8.32 2.16
CA LYS A 135 10.32 9.05 1.14
C LYS A 135 9.75 10.38 0.64
N ILE A 136 8.95 11.05 1.45
CA ILE A 136 8.51 12.41 1.17
C ILE A 136 8.84 13.31 2.36
N THR A 137 8.94 14.60 2.11
CA THR A 137 9.14 15.62 3.14
C THR A 137 7.94 15.71 4.07
N SER A 138 8.13 16.26 5.28
CA SER A 138 7.03 16.47 6.23
C SER A 138 5.88 17.28 5.65
N ASP A 139 6.17 18.31 4.85
CA ASP A 139 5.17 19.16 4.19
C ASP A 139 4.36 18.39 3.13
N GLU A 140 5.02 17.50 2.38
CA GLU A 140 4.38 16.63 1.40
C GLU A 140 3.52 15.57 2.10
N PHE A 141 3.99 15.03 3.22
CA PHE A 141 3.25 14.07 4.04
C PHE A 141 2.02 14.72 4.68
N GLU A 142 2.14 15.94 5.22
CA GLU A 142 1.01 16.70 5.76
C GLU A 142 -0.09 16.83 4.69
N LYS A 143 0.27 17.28 3.48
CA LYS A 143 -0.68 17.37 2.36
C LYS A 143 -1.28 16.03 1.95
N LEU A 144 -0.49 14.96 1.99
CA LEU A 144 -0.99 13.61 1.72
C LEU A 144 -2.06 13.21 2.74
N THR A 145 -1.77 13.41 4.04
CA THR A 145 -2.74 13.11 5.10
C THR A 145 -3.98 13.99 4.98
N GLU A 146 -3.85 15.28 4.67
CA GLU A 146 -4.99 16.17 4.43
C GLU A 146 -5.90 15.64 3.32
N ILE A 147 -5.35 15.14 2.21
CA ILE A 147 -6.15 14.56 1.11
C ILE A 147 -6.98 13.38 1.60
N PHE A 148 -6.39 12.44 2.35
CA PHE A 148 -7.10 11.26 2.85
C PHE A 148 -8.11 11.58 3.96
N PHE A 149 -7.79 12.45 4.91
CA PHE A 149 -8.66 12.73 6.04
C PHE A 149 -9.79 13.70 5.70
N LYS A 150 -9.56 14.68 4.81
CA LYS A 150 -10.58 15.67 4.43
C LYS A 150 -11.79 15.03 3.75
N ALA A 151 -11.58 14.06 2.86
CA ALA A 151 -12.68 13.43 2.15
C ALA A 151 -13.52 12.50 3.05
N ILE A 152 -12.88 11.85 4.01
CA ILE A 152 -13.58 11.06 5.03
C ILE A 152 -14.45 11.98 5.91
N GLN A 153 -13.93 13.15 6.27
CA GLN A 153 -14.66 14.16 7.04
C GLN A 153 -15.84 14.76 6.26
N GLU A 154 -15.65 15.09 4.97
CA GLU A 154 -16.72 15.61 4.10
C GLU A 154 -17.92 14.67 3.97
N LYS A 155 -17.75 13.38 4.27
CA LYS A 155 -18.80 12.36 4.23
C LYS A 155 -19.46 12.08 5.59
N ASN A 156 -19.16 12.86 6.63
CA ASN A 156 -19.71 12.70 7.99
C ASN A 156 -19.63 11.27 8.51
N LEU A 157 -18.55 10.57 8.18
CA LEU A 157 -18.23 9.31 8.83
C LEU A 157 -17.75 9.64 10.24
N ASP A 158 -18.18 8.88 11.27
CA ASP A 158 -17.74 9.02 12.67
C ASP A 158 -16.22 8.70 12.80
N PHE A 159 -15.41 9.56 12.21
CA PHE A 159 -13.98 9.54 12.21
C PHE A 159 -13.54 10.63 13.18
N GLU A 160 -13.28 10.24 14.42
CA GLU A 160 -12.64 11.14 15.38
C GLU A 160 -11.25 11.50 14.84
N LEU A 161 -11.15 12.69 14.25
CA LEU A 161 -9.88 13.30 13.89
C LEU A 161 -9.07 13.47 15.18
N LEU A 162 -7.86 12.91 15.20
CA LEU A 162 -6.88 13.28 16.20
C LEU A 162 -6.74 14.80 16.10
N GLN A 163 -7.12 15.53 17.15
CA GLN A 163 -7.10 16.99 17.12
C GLN A 163 -5.68 17.46 16.74
N LYS A 164 -5.55 18.55 15.97
CA LYS A 164 -4.25 19.12 15.54
C LYS A 164 -3.22 19.25 16.68
N ASN A 165 -3.66 19.48 17.91
CA ASN A 165 -2.81 19.56 19.10
C ASN A 165 -2.24 18.19 19.56
N GLN A 166 -2.90 17.09 19.23
CA GLN A 166 -2.36 15.72 19.36
C GLN A 166 -1.48 15.35 18.17
N GLN A 167 -1.67 15.95 17.00
CA GLN A 167 -0.86 15.71 15.80
C GLN A 167 0.59 16.19 16.00
N ASN A 168 0.80 17.35 16.64
CA ASN A 168 2.13 17.82 17.06
C ASN A 168 2.82 16.95 18.14
N ASN A 169 2.07 16.08 18.84
CA ASN A 169 2.60 15.06 19.76
C ASN A 169 2.54 13.65 19.16
N ALA A 170 2.00 13.51 17.95
CA ALA A 170 1.84 12.27 17.19
C ALA A 170 2.75 12.26 15.96
N ASP A 171 3.72 13.18 15.87
CA ASP A 171 4.95 12.95 15.13
C ASP A 171 5.67 11.79 15.82
N ARG A 172 5.23 10.58 15.48
CA ARG A 172 5.83 9.35 15.97
C ARG A 172 7.28 9.40 15.51
N ASN A 173 8.20 9.23 16.46
CA ASN A 173 9.61 9.17 16.15
C ASN A 173 9.82 8.12 15.05
N ILE A 174 10.63 8.44 14.03
CA ILE A 174 10.95 7.55 12.92
C ILE A 174 11.43 6.17 13.39
N ILE A 175 12.07 6.11 14.57
CA ILE A 175 12.48 4.87 15.24
C ILE A 175 11.26 4.05 15.67
N THR A 176 10.25 4.70 16.28
CA THR A 176 9.01 4.05 16.70
C THR A 176 8.20 3.58 15.50
N ILE A 177 8.12 4.39 14.44
CA ILE A 177 7.50 4.01 13.17
C ILE A 177 8.23 2.80 12.61
N LEU A 178 9.56 2.86 12.51
CA LEU A 178 10.36 1.76 11.97
C LEU A 178 10.18 0.47 12.78
N GLN A 179 10.26 0.56 14.11
CA GLN A 179 10.05 -0.57 15.02
C GLN A 179 8.67 -1.19 14.85
N ASP A 180 7.60 -0.39 14.83
CA ASP A 180 6.25 -0.91 14.68
C ASP A 180 6.02 -1.48 13.28
N SER A 181 6.63 -0.88 12.27
CA SER A 181 6.60 -1.37 10.89
C SER A 181 7.43 -2.64 10.67
N MET A 182 8.37 -2.94 11.58
CA MET A 182 9.20 -4.15 11.61
C MET A 182 8.70 -5.20 12.60
N LYS A 183 7.76 -4.86 13.50
CA LYS A 183 6.99 -5.81 14.31
C LYS A 183 6.02 -6.56 13.41
N LEU A 184 6.57 -7.41 12.56
CA LEU A 184 5.80 -8.45 11.91
C LEU A 184 5.52 -9.48 12.98
N ASP A 185 4.32 -9.39 13.56
CA ASP A 185 3.77 -10.52 14.29
C ASP A 185 3.86 -11.75 13.36
N SER A 186 4.18 -12.93 13.89
CA SER A 186 4.48 -14.13 13.08
C SER A 186 3.41 -14.44 12.01
N VAL A 187 2.17 -14.02 12.29
CA VAL A 187 1.00 -14.10 11.40
C VAL A 187 1.05 -13.09 10.24
N ARG A 188 1.55 -11.87 10.48
CA ARG A 188 1.67 -10.79 9.47
C ARG A 188 2.84 -11.02 8.52
N CYS A 189 3.96 -11.56 9.03
CA CYS A 189 5.15 -11.95 8.25
C CYS A 189 4.78 -12.81 7.03
N HIS A 190 4.11 -13.95 7.29
CA HIS A 190 3.85 -14.95 6.26
C HIS A 190 2.84 -14.52 5.18
N LEU A 191 2.03 -13.48 5.45
CA LEU A 191 0.98 -13.05 4.53
C LEU A 191 1.44 -11.91 3.61
N TYR A 192 2.28 -10.98 4.10
CA TYR A 192 2.56 -9.72 3.39
C TYR A 192 3.99 -9.17 3.57
N ASP A 193 4.99 -10.04 3.77
CA ASP A 193 6.38 -9.63 3.99
C ASP A 193 6.89 -8.62 2.94
N ARG A 194 7.22 -7.41 3.41
CA ARG A 194 7.96 -6.40 2.65
C ARG A 194 9.28 -6.14 3.34
N TYR A 195 10.35 -6.24 2.56
CA TYR A 195 11.64 -5.72 2.97
C TYR A 195 11.58 -4.19 3.07
N LYS A 196 12.12 -3.65 4.17
CA LYS A 196 12.26 -2.21 4.37
C LYS A 196 13.52 -1.73 3.66
N LEU A 197 13.38 -0.74 2.79
CA LEU A 197 14.51 -0.03 2.19
C LEU A 197 14.82 1.20 3.05
N ILE A 198 15.98 1.19 3.68
CA ILE A 198 16.49 2.31 4.48
C ILE A 198 17.49 3.06 3.62
N ILE A 199 17.27 4.36 3.44
CA ILE A 199 18.15 5.25 2.67
C ILE A 199 19.05 5.96 3.67
N ASP A 200 20.35 5.73 3.57
CA ASP A 200 21.36 6.42 4.36
C ASP A 200 21.96 7.58 3.54
N GLU A 201 21.50 8.80 3.79
CA GLU A 201 21.99 9.99 3.10
C GLU A 201 23.41 10.40 3.53
N SER A 202 23.86 9.93 4.71
CA SER A 202 25.17 10.28 5.27
C SER A 202 26.34 9.57 4.55
N ASN A 203 26.04 8.48 3.82
CA ASN A 203 27.01 7.62 3.13
C ASN A 203 28.14 7.07 4.04
N ASP A 204 27.95 7.04 5.37
CA ASP A 204 28.95 6.59 6.33
C ASP A 204 28.50 5.35 7.14
N GLU A 205 27.45 4.68 6.68
CA GLU A 205 26.83 3.51 7.31
C GLU A 205 26.26 3.80 8.72
N SER A 206 26.10 5.07 9.10
CA SER A 206 25.49 5.46 10.38
C SER A 206 24.09 4.91 10.55
N ALA A 207 23.30 4.79 9.48
CA ALA A 207 21.97 4.21 9.58
C ALA A 207 22.03 2.78 10.11
N ILE A 208 22.93 1.94 9.58
CA ILE A 208 23.09 0.54 10.01
C ILE A 208 23.55 0.48 11.47
N ARG A 209 24.53 1.31 11.86
CA ARG A 209 25.01 1.37 13.24
C ARG A 209 23.90 1.75 14.22
N LEU A 210 23.05 2.72 13.85
CA LEU A 210 21.90 3.12 14.66
C LEU A 210 20.88 1.99 14.81
N LEU A 211 20.60 1.25 13.74
CA LEU A 211 19.67 0.11 13.80
C LEU A 211 20.17 -0.99 14.75
N PHE A 212 21.47 -1.29 14.75
CA PHE A 212 22.08 -2.23 15.70
C PHE A 212 22.01 -1.69 17.14
N GLN A 213 22.38 -0.42 17.35
CA GLN A 213 22.34 0.22 18.68
C GLN A 213 20.94 0.25 19.28
N MET A 214 19.92 0.40 18.43
CA MET A 214 18.52 0.44 18.84
C MET A 214 17.87 -0.95 18.94
N GLY A 215 18.64 -2.02 18.70
CA GLY A 215 18.16 -3.40 18.77
C GLY A 215 17.08 -3.72 17.72
N ILE A 216 17.02 -2.96 16.63
CA ILE A 216 16.05 -3.16 15.54
C ILE A 216 16.50 -4.32 14.65
N ILE A 217 17.80 -4.45 14.43
CA ILE A 217 18.43 -5.57 13.72
C ILE A 217 19.35 -6.33 14.69
N ALA A 218 19.32 -7.66 14.61
CA ALA A 218 20.12 -8.51 15.50
C ALA A 218 21.58 -8.55 15.03
N SER A 219 22.54 -8.32 15.94
CA SER A 219 23.95 -8.64 15.69
C SER A 219 24.12 -10.15 15.72
N HIS A 220 24.41 -10.75 14.56
CA HIS A 220 24.88 -12.13 14.47
C HIS A 220 26.35 -12.23 14.85
#